data_AF-M5C2W5-F1
#
_entry.id   AF-M5C2W5-F1
#
_cell.length_a   1.000
_cell.length_b   1.000
_cell.length_c   1.000
_cell.angle_alpha   90.00
_cell.angle_beta   90.00
_cell.angle_gamma   90.00
#
_symmetry.space_group_name_H-M   'P 1'
#
loop_
_entity.id
_entity.type
_entity.pdbx_description
1 polymer ?
#
loop_
_entity_poly.entity_id
_entity_poly.type
_entity_poly.pdbx_seq_one_letter_code
_entity_poly.pdbx_strand_id
1 'polypeptide(L)'
;MWFIYLLALINYASAAPAGTTSASVSIAPSKPTSVSSLPSSAVATAVVPSPTVAYASDDPNDSFWNQYQSGTPEPIVGSAGANILGPQNIPLERESPDFMAPPTTDAGSVENVKWSFSLSHNRVQDGGWARQQNGE
;
A
#
# COMPACT_ATOMS: atom_id res chain seq x y z
N MET A 1 -1.41 -5.58 -50.76
CA MET A 1 -0.69 -6.54 -49.91
C MET A 1 -1.61 -6.98 -48.78
N TRP A 2 -1.96 -8.26 -48.72
CA TRP A 2 -2.83 -8.81 -47.68
C TRP A 2 -1.94 -9.40 -46.58
N PHE A 3 -2.03 -8.88 -45.35
CA PHE A 3 -1.37 -9.44 -44.17
C PHE A 3 -2.31 -10.43 -43.48
N ILE A 4 -1.86 -11.67 -43.36
CA ILE A 4 -2.61 -12.78 -42.76
C ILE A 4 -2.30 -12.78 -41.25
N TYR A 5 -3.32 -12.69 -40.40
CA TYR A 5 -3.21 -12.80 -38.95
C TYR A 5 -3.02 -14.27 -38.54
N LEU A 6 -1.95 -14.58 -37.82
CA LEU A 6 -1.74 -15.88 -37.17
C LEU A 6 -2.14 -15.78 -35.69
N LEU A 7 -3.35 -16.24 -35.35
CA LEU A 7 -3.75 -16.45 -33.95
C LEU A 7 -3.14 -17.77 -33.44
N ALA A 8 -2.32 -17.69 -32.40
CA ALA A 8 -1.93 -18.86 -31.62
C ALA A 8 -2.91 -19.02 -30.44
N LEU A 9 -3.72 -20.07 -30.45
CA LEU A 9 -4.47 -20.52 -29.27
C LEU A 9 -3.56 -21.39 -28.39
N ILE A 10 -3.42 -21.02 -27.12
CA ILE A 10 -2.83 -21.88 -26.09
C ILE A 10 -3.94 -22.30 -25.14
N ASN A 11 -4.27 -23.59 -25.17
CA ASN A 11 -5.07 -24.27 -24.15
C ASN A 11 -4.11 -24.81 -23.07
N TYR A 12 -4.36 -24.52 -21.81
CA TYR A 12 -3.87 -25.31 -20.69
C TYR A 12 -4.95 -25.45 -19.61
N ALA A 13 -5.18 -26.69 -19.19
CA ALA A 13 -6.30 -27.12 -18.36
C ALA A 13 -5.90 -27.40 -16.90
N SER A 14 -6.77 -26.95 -16.00
CA SER A 14 -7.27 -27.50 -14.72
C SER A 14 -6.41 -28.41 -13.83
N ALA A 15 -6.36 -28.05 -12.54
CA ALA A 15 -6.69 -28.99 -11.45
C ALA A 15 -7.10 -28.21 -10.17
N ALA A 16 -8.30 -28.50 -9.65
CA ALA A 16 -8.74 -28.10 -8.31
C ALA A 16 -8.73 -29.33 -7.39
N PRO A 17 -8.11 -29.29 -6.19
CA PRO A 17 -8.24 -30.39 -5.25
C PRO A 17 -9.56 -30.32 -4.47
N ALA A 18 -10.18 -31.50 -4.38
CA ALA A 18 -11.51 -31.80 -3.89
C ALA A 18 -11.80 -31.39 -2.44
N GLY A 19 -13.05 -30.98 -2.21
CA GLY A 19 -13.65 -30.97 -0.88
C GLY A 19 -13.81 -32.39 -0.35
N THR A 20 -13.44 -32.59 0.92
CA THR A 20 -13.66 -33.85 1.61
C THR A 20 -15.06 -33.85 2.24
N THR A 21 -16.01 -34.49 1.56
CA THR A 21 -17.24 -34.98 2.19
C THR A 21 -16.89 -36.24 2.99
N SER A 22 -16.89 -36.15 4.32
CA SER A 22 -16.72 -37.32 5.16
C SER A 22 -18.05 -38.07 5.27
N ALA A 23 -18.12 -39.23 4.63
CA ALA A 23 -19.18 -40.21 4.85
C ALA A 23 -19.00 -40.84 6.25
N SER A 24 -20.07 -40.87 7.04
CA SER A 24 -20.10 -41.56 8.32
C SER A 24 -20.34 -43.05 8.09
N VAL A 25 -19.38 -43.89 8.51
CA VAL A 25 -19.56 -45.34 8.61
C VAL A 25 -19.69 -45.69 10.09
N SER A 26 -20.87 -46.17 10.47
CA SER A 26 -21.18 -46.66 11.81
C SER A 26 -20.63 -48.07 11.99
N ILE A 27 -19.71 -48.28 12.94
CA ILE A 27 -19.25 -49.61 13.36
C ILE A 27 -19.57 -49.80 14.85
N ALA A 28 -20.21 -50.93 15.16
CA ALA A 28 -20.69 -51.34 16.49
C ALA A 28 -19.54 -51.55 17.51
N PRO A 29 -19.81 -51.47 18.83
CA PRO A 29 -18.76 -51.39 19.84
C PRO A 29 -18.18 -52.77 20.21
N SER A 30 -16.85 -52.88 20.25
CA SER A 30 -16.13 -53.94 20.95
C SER A 30 -15.37 -53.36 22.16
N LYS A 31 -15.70 -53.82 23.36
CA LYS A 31 -14.97 -53.62 24.63
C LYS A 31 -14.07 -54.85 24.85
N PRO A 32 -13.00 -54.86 25.70
CA PRO A 32 -12.11 -53.81 26.25
C PRO A 32 -10.60 -54.10 26.03
N THR A 33 -9.72 -53.14 26.31
CA THR A 33 -8.45 -53.35 27.07
C THR A 33 -7.84 -51.98 27.38
N SER A 34 -7.62 -51.69 28.66
CA SER A 34 -6.92 -50.48 29.09
C SER A 34 -5.45 -50.57 28.68
N VAL A 35 -5.08 -49.88 27.59
CA VAL A 35 -3.69 -49.56 27.29
C VAL A 35 -3.31 -48.32 28.09
N SER A 36 -2.22 -48.43 28.85
CA SER A 36 -1.65 -47.35 29.64
C SER A 36 -1.44 -46.12 28.76
N SER A 37 -2.14 -45.04 29.07
CA SER A 37 -1.95 -43.74 28.43
C SER A 37 -0.60 -43.18 28.87
N LEU A 38 0.40 -43.27 28.01
CA LEU A 38 1.58 -42.40 28.09
C LEU A 38 1.07 -40.95 28.04
N PRO A 39 1.52 -40.06 28.94
CA PRO A 39 1.14 -38.65 28.84
C PRO A 39 1.75 -38.09 27.55
N SER A 40 0.90 -37.63 26.63
CA SER A 40 1.36 -36.74 25.56
C SER A 40 2.01 -35.53 26.23
N SER A 41 3.29 -35.27 25.93
CA SER A 41 3.95 -34.05 26.36
C SER A 41 3.11 -32.85 25.90
N ALA A 42 2.47 -32.17 26.85
CA ALA A 42 1.85 -30.90 26.59
C ALA A 42 2.97 -29.93 26.23
N VAL A 43 3.03 -29.50 24.97
CA VAL A 43 3.76 -28.29 24.60
C VAL A 43 3.02 -27.16 25.31
N ALA A 44 3.61 -26.67 26.40
CA ALA A 44 3.14 -25.45 27.04
C ALA A 44 3.29 -24.32 26.01
N THR A 45 2.17 -23.85 25.45
CA THR A 45 2.16 -22.65 24.62
C THR A 45 2.48 -21.46 25.51
N ALA A 46 3.52 -20.70 25.16
CA ALA A 46 3.82 -19.44 25.82
C ALA A 46 2.62 -18.48 25.70
N VAL A 47 2.43 -17.62 26.70
CA VAL A 47 1.40 -16.57 26.66
C VAL A 47 1.71 -15.63 25.48
N VAL A 48 0.70 -15.37 24.65
CA VAL A 48 0.84 -14.45 23.50
C VAL A 48 1.06 -13.04 24.03
N PRO A 49 2.12 -12.33 23.63
CA PRO A 49 2.36 -10.96 24.09
C PRO A 49 1.24 -10.03 23.60
N SER A 50 0.89 -9.04 24.44
CA SER A 50 -0.09 -7.99 24.12
C SER A 50 0.58 -6.63 24.21
N PRO A 51 0.26 -5.68 23.32
CA PRO A 51 0.89 -4.36 23.32
C PRO A 51 0.39 -3.52 24.51
N THR A 52 1.20 -2.53 24.89
CA THR A 52 0.85 -1.53 25.92
C THR A 52 0.15 -0.30 25.32
N VAL A 53 0.24 -0.09 24.01
CA VAL A 53 -0.39 1.00 23.24
C VAL A 53 -1.22 0.38 22.11
N ALA A 54 -2.21 1.12 21.60
CA ALA A 54 -2.93 0.71 20.40
C ALA A 54 -1.96 0.38 19.26
N TYR A 55 -2.31 -0.61 18.45
CA TYR A 55 -1.57 -0.94 17.24
C TYR A 55 -1.57 0.26 16.28
N ALA A 56 -0.53 0.33 15.44
CA ALA A 56 -0.51 1.29 14.34
C ALA A 56 -1.67 1.04 13.38
N SER A 57 -2.04 2.05 12.60
CA SER A 57 -3.06 1.93 11.55
C SER A 57 -2.62 0.88 10.51
N ASP A 58 -3.57 0.06 10.06
CA ASP A 58 -3.39 -0.86 8.91
C ASP A 58 -3.58 -0.15 7.56
N ASP A 59 -3.84 1.16 7.57
CA ASP A 59 -3.94 1.97 6.34
C ASP A 59 -2.59 1.99 5.60
N PRO A 60 -2.52 1.46 4.36
CA PRO A 60 -1.28 1.47 3.59
C PRO A 60 -0.84 2.88 3.17
N ASN A 61 -1.74 3.87 3.30
CA ASN A 61 -1.50 5.25 2.90
C ASN A 61 -1.05 5.36 1.44
N ASP A 62 -1.90 4.83 0.55
CA ASP A 62 -1.62 4.76 -0.88
C ASP A 62 -1.33 6.15 -1.47
N SER A 63 -0.35 6.22 -2.37
CA SER A 63 0.03 7.48 -3.03
C SER A 63 -1.00 7.92 -4.06
N PHE A 64 -1.34 9.22 -4.04
CA PHE A 64 -2.24 9.86 -4.99
C PHE A 64 -1.58 10.20 -6.34
N TRP A 65 -0.31 9.82 -6.56
CA TRP A 65 0.46 10.14 -7.77
C TRP A 65 -0.31 9.86 -9.08
N ASN A 66 -0.81 8.65 -9.28
CA ASN A 66 -1.51 8.28 -10.53
C ASN A 66 -2.84 9.02 -10.72
N GLN A 67 -3.57 9.28 -9.62
CA GLN A 67 -4.84 10.01 -9.65
C GLN A 67 -4.62 11.45 -10.11
N TYR A 68 -3.62 12.12 -9.53
CA TYR A 68 -3.29 13.50 -9.89
C TYR A 68 -2.69 13.62 -11.29
N GLN A 69 -2.07 12.56 -11.82
CA GLN A 69 -1.59 12.54 -13.20
C GLN A 69 -2.70 12.47 -14.26
N SER A 70 -3.95 12.23 -13.89
CA SER A 70 -5.07 12.24 -14.84
C SER A 70 -6.20 13.21 -14.46
N GLY A 71 -6.20 13.73 -13.23
CA GLY A 71 -7.19 14.69 -12.75
C GLY A 71 -6.61 16.00 -12.21
N THR A 72 -7.49 16.78 -11.60
CA THR A 72 -7.15 17.95 -10.78
C THR A 72 -6.78 17.47 -9.38
N PRO A 73 -5.57 17.78 -8.88
CA PRO A 73 -5.20 17.49 -7.50
C PRO A 73 -6.15 18.20 -6.53
N GLU A 74 -6.60 17.48 -5.51
CA GLU A 74 -7.49 18.00 -4.48
C GLU A 74 -7.04 17.45 -3.12
N PRO A 75 -7.04 18.26 -2.05
CA PRO A 75 -6.55 17.84 -0.74
C PRO A 75 -7.65 17.05 0.00
N ILE A 76 -8.00 15.89 -0.53
CA ILE A 76 -9.04 15.00 0.02
C ILE A 76 -8.43 13.62 0.27
N VAL A 77 -8.43 13.19 1.54
CA VAL A 77 -7.90 11.89 1.98
C VAL A 77 -8.98 11.18 2.80
N GLY A 78 -9.55 10.10 2.26
CA GLY A 78 -10.67 9.41 2.88
C GLY A 78 -11.86 10.35 3.12
N SER A 79 -12.24 10.53 4.39
CA SER A 79 -13.31 11.45 4.80
C SER A 79 -12.81 12.85 5.21
N ALA A 80 -11.50 13.11 5.14
CA ALA A 80 -10.89 14.39 5.51
C ALA A 80 -10.62 15.24 4.26
N GLY A 81 -10.58 16.56 4.45
CA GLY A 81 -10.27 17.52 3.38
C GLY A 81 -11.50 18.10 2.67
N ALA A 82 -11.26 18.87 1.61
CA ALA A 82 -12.29 19.52 0.80
C ALA A 82 -11.74 19.97 -0.56
N ASN A 83 -12.61 20.28 -1.51
CA ASN A 83 -12.22 20.85 -2.80
C ASN A 83 -11.63 22.26 -2.66
N ILE A 84 -10.64 22.56 -3.50
CA ILE A 84 -10.09 23.90 -3.66
C ILE A 84 -11.05 24.74 -4.50
N LEU A 85 -11.66 25.76 -3.88
CA LEU A 85 -12.59 26.66 -4.56
C LEU A 85 -11.89 27.80 -5.33
N GLY A 86 -10.59 28.00 -5.09
CA GLY A 86 -9.78 29.05 -5.68
C GLY A 86 -8.97 28.60 -6.90
N PRO A 87 -8.21 29.51 -7.54
CA PRO A 87 -7.26 29.15 -8.58
C PRO A 87 -6.16 28.21 -8.06
N GLN A 88 -5.78 27.23 -8.88
CA GLN A 88 -4.79 26.21 -8.57
C GLN A 88 -3.60 26.27 -9.53
N ASN A 89 -2.44 25.81 -9.07
CA ASN A 89 -1.28 25.55 -9.93
C ASN A 89 -1.14 24.05 -10.17
N ILE A 90 -2.05 23.52 -10.98
CA ILE A 90 -2.18 22.09 -11.28
C ILE A 90 -0.85 21.42 -11.68
N PRO A 91 0.02 22.02 -12.54
CA PRO A 91 1.30 21.42 -12.84
C PRO A 91 2.19 21.22 -11.59
N LEU A 92 2.30 22.21 -10.71
CA LEU A 92 3.13 22.09 -9.50
C LEU A 92 2.53 21.12 -8.48
N GLU A 93 1.21 21.10 -8.34
CA GLU A 93 0.52 20.19 -7.42
C GLU A 93 0.70 18.72 -7.84
N ARG A 94 0.79 18.45 -9.15
CA ARG A 94 1.07 17.12 -9.71
C ARG A 94 2.51 16.66 -9.50
N GLU A 95 3.47 17.58 -9.40
CA GLU A 95 4.86 17.24 -9.10
C GLU A 95 5.06 16.77 -7.65
N SER A 96 4.09 17.00 -6.76
CA SER A 96 4.23 16.72 -5.33
C SER A 96 2.88 16.35 -4.70
N PRO A 97 2.29 15.19 -5.06
CA PRO A 97 0.97 14.76 -4.61
C PRO A 97 0.86 14.69 -3.08
N ASP A 98 1.92 14.26 -2.40
CA ASP A 98 1.93 14.08 -0.94
C ASP A 98 1.90 15.41 -0.17
N PHE A 99 2.14 16.56 -0.83
CA PHE A 99 1.90 17.88 -0.22
C PHE A 99 0.41 18.29 -0.28
N MET A 100 -0.34 17.77 -1.26
CA MET A 100 -1.80 17.99 -1.36
C MET A 100 -2.57 17.01 -0.48
N ALA A 101 -2.15 15.75 -0.48
CA ALA A 101 -2.75 14.66 0.30
C ALA A 101 -1.63 13.98 1.12
N PRO A 102 -1.28 14.54 2.29
CA PRO A 102 -0.23 13.98 3.11
C PRO A 102 -0.63 12.64 3.71
N PRO A 103 0.35 11.81 4.09
CA PRO A 103 0.09 10.61 4.85
C PRO A 103 -0.68 10.86 6.14
N THR A 104 -1.56 9.92 6.51
CA THR A 104 -2.32 9.99 7.78
C THR A 104 -1.43 9.96 9.02
N THR A 105 -0.17 9.55 8.87
CA THR A 105 0.86 9.54 9.92
C THR A 105 1.61 10.86 10.10
N ASP A 106 1.49 11.81 9.17
CA ASP A 106 2.18 13.10 9.25
C ASP A 106 1.51 14.00 10.30
N ALA A 107 2.32 14.62 11.16
CA ALA A 107 1.81 15.44 12.26
C ALA A 107 2.80 16.52 12.69
N GLY A 108 2.25 17.58 13.28
CA GLY A 108 3.04 18.68 13.84
C GLY A 108 3.50 19.69 12.80
N SER A 109 4.37 20.61 13.25
CA SER A 109 4.95 21.64 12.40
C SER A 109 6.39 21.24 12.08
N VAL A 110 6.69 21.02 10.80
CA VAL A 110 8.03 20.71 10.30
C VAL A 110 8.44 21.82 9.34
N GLU A 111 9.69 22.26 9.42
CA GLU A 111 10.22 23.28 8.49
C GLU A 111 10.26 22.75 7.05
N ASN A 112 10.16 23.66 6.08
CA ASN A 112 10.16 23.26 4.69
C ASN A 112 11.54 22.76 4.25
N VAL A 113 11.64 21.46 3.98
CA VAL A 113 12.89 20.79 3.56
C VAL A 113 13.04 20.69 2.03
N LYS A 114 12.06 21.14 1.25
CA LYS A 114 12.08 21.03 -0.22
C LYS A 114 12.08 22.40 -0.90
N TRP A 115 13.06 22.64 -1.76
CA TRP A 115 13.12 23.82 -2.62
C TRP A 115 13.51 23.44 -4.06
N SER A 116 12.79 23.95 -5.05
CA SER A 116 13.10 23.74 -6.46
C SER A 116 14.00 24.85 -7.00
N PHE A 117 15.18 24.51 -7.53
CA PHE A 117 16.08 25.46 -8.19
C PHE A 117 15.46 26.15 -9.41
N SER A 118 14.38 25.60 -9.98
CA SER A 118 13.61 26.25 -11.05
C SER A 118 12.96 27.55 -10.58
N LEU A 119 12.64 27.66 -9.28
CA LEU A 119 12.09 28.85 -8.64
C LEU A 119 13.18 29.81 -8.12
N SER A 120 14.44 29.38 -8.08
CA SER A 120 15.56 30.26 -7.69
C SER A 120 15.89 31.27 -8.79
N HIS A 121 16.26 32.48 -8.37
CA HIS A 121 16.81 33.49 -9.27
C HIS A 121 18.05 32.96 -10.03
N ASN A 122 18.09 33.22 -11.34
CA ASN A 122 19.17 32.79 -12.21
C ASN A 122 20.07 33.95 -12.59
N ARG A 123 21.30 33.97 -12.07
CA ARG A 123 22.32 34.93 -12.47
C ARG A 123 22.99 34.43 -13.75
N VAL A 124 22.67 35.03 -14.88
CA VAL A 124 23.29 34.74 -16.18
C VAL A 124 24.46 35.71 -16.41
N GLN A 125 25.60 35.21 -16.89
CA GLN A 125 26.84 35.96 -17.14
C GLN A 125 27.55 35.41 -18.38
N ASP A 126 28.61 36.08 -18.83
CA ASP A 126 29.47 35.57 -19.90
C ASP A 126 30.08 34.22 -19.49
N GLY A 127 29.83 33.19 -20.31
CA GLY A 127 30.33 31.84 -20.06
C GLY A 127 29.46 30.96 -19.15
N GLY A 128 28.31 31.44 -18.65
CA GLY A 128 27.39 30.54 -17.95
C GLY A 128 26.29 31.20 -17.11
N TRP A 129 25.78 30.42 -16.16
CA TRP A 129 24.73 30.85 -15.24
C TRP A 129 24.92 30.18 -13.87
N ALA A 130 24.37 30.80 -12.84
CA ALA A 130 24.40 30.28 -11.49
C ALA A 130 23.06 30.51 -10.79
N ARG A 131 22.65 29.53 -9.99
CA ARG A 131 21.49 29.58 -9.10
C ARG A 131 21.92 29.09 -7.72
N GLN A 132 21.26 29.59 -6.69
CA GLN A 132 21.48 29.17 -5.32
C GLN A 132 20.13 28.98 -4.61
N GLN A 133 20.11 28.05 -3.66
CA GLN A 133 19.13 28.05 -2.59
C GLN A 133 19.76 28.84 -1.43
N ASN A 134 19.05 29.85 -0.96
CA ASN A 134 19.46 30.54 0.26
C ASN A 134 18.85 29.74 1.42
N GLY A 135 19.68 29.31 2.37
CA GLY A 135 19.19 28.74 3.62
C GLY A 135 18.79 29.86 4.60
N GLU A 136 18.09 29.47 5.65
CA GLU A 136 18.17 30.10 6.97
C GLU A 136 19.06 29.26 7.88
#